data_AF-A0A943INQ3-F1
#
_entry.id   AF-A0A943INQ3-F1
#
_cell.length_a   1.000
_cell.length_b   1.000
_cell.length_c   1.000
_cell.angle_alpha   90.00
_cell.angle_beta   90.00
_cell.angle_gamma   90.00
#
_symmetry.space_group_name_H-M   'P 1'
#
loop_
_entity.id
_entity.type
_entity.pdbx_description
1 polymer ?
#
loop_
_entity_poly.entity_id
_entity_poly.type
_entity_poly.pdbx_seq_one_letter_code
_entity_poly.pdbx_strand_id
1 'polypeptide(L)'
;MKKIIATVLAMVMALALCTVAFATNVADLDGNGYAGYNKAGNEITTGTVYGYEAVAAAFTKATGAGNVAHYKVYTVANDAATEYGTYVKADKTDFDLKLTKSGAATLYLKEVVSANYVAKAEAFTKIGNKCGMLDEDTDRVYYVSTSKYTVGGTTKDAGEVYFVQLEDEGQTNVLVNGKLVSVEALANAELVGHTWVAVEKDGKVVSYKCSDCGQTAAIYKTKDAAKASGLKNIEAYVDDEGNSIFLAWTDGKTTGTTTDTNKPSPKTFDAGIAMYVGMALTSVAGSAVVIGKKKEF
;
A
#
# COMPACT_ATOMS: atom_id res chain seq x y z
N MET A 1 39.50 15.09 36.18
CA MET A 1 38.07 14.96 36.55
C MET A 1 37.15 15.13 35.33
N LYS A 2 37.27 14.28 34.30
CA LYS A 2 36.43 14.30 33.08
C LYS A 2 35.88 12.93 32.68
N LYS A 3 36.18 11.88 33.47
CA LYS A 3 35.85 10.48 33.17
C LYS A 3 34.69 9.89 33.99
N ILE A 4 34.03 10.69 34.83
CA ILE A 4 32.92 10.23 35.71
C ILE A 4 31.55 10.72 35.20
N ILE A 5 31.51 11.68 34.27
CA ILE A 5 30.26 12.29 33.81
C ILE A 5 29.54 11.43 32.75
N ALA A 6 30.27 10.57 32.03
CA ALA A 6 29.68 9.73 30.98
C ALA A 6 28.85 8.56 31.54
N THR A 7 29.18 8.04 32.74
CA THR A 7 28.46 6.90 33.31
C THR A 7 27.15 7.32 34.00
N VAL A 8 27.06 8.56 34.49
CA VAL A 8 25.82 9.08 35.08
C VAL A 8 24.80 9.43 34.00
N LEU A 9 25.25 9.95 32.85
CA LEU A 9 24.34 10.28 31.73
C LEU A 9 23.76 9.02 31.07
N ALA A 10 24.55 7.94 30.96
CA ALA A 10 24.07 6.65 30.46
C ALA A 10 23.07 5.98 31.44
N MET A 11 23.28 6.15 32.75
CA MET A 11 22.37 5.59 33.76
C MET A 11 21.01 6.32 33.81
N VAL A 12 20.97 7.62 33.51
CA VAL A 12 19.70 8.38 33.44
C VAL A 12 18.88 8.05 32.19
N MET A 13 19.50 7.66 31.07
CA MET A 13 18.76 7.16 29.90
C MET A 13 18.24 5.73 30.06
N ALA A 14 18.78 4.93 30.98
CA ALA A 14 18.28 3.58 31.26
C ALA A 14 17.05 3.55 32.18
N LEU A 15 16.82 4.59 33.00
CA LEU A 15 15.67 4.64 33.91
C LEU A 15 14.38 5.21 33.28
N ALA A 16 14.44 5.77 32.06
CA ALA A 16 13.25 6.25 31.35
C ALA A 16 12.49 5.13 30.59
N LEU A 17 13.05 3.91 30.53
CA LEU A 17 12.45 2.78 29.82
C LEU A 17 11.63 1.84 30.71
N CYS A 18 11.40 2.22 31.96
CA CYS A 18 10.33 1.64 32.76
C CYS A 18 9.06 2.45 32.52
N THR A 19 8.49 2.38 31.31
CA THR A 19 7.07 2.68 31.15
C THR A 19 6.34 1.65 32.02
N VAL A 20 5.96 2.05 33.23
CA VAL A 20 4.92 1.35 33.97
C VAL A 20 3.72 1.34 33.04
N ALA A 21 3.51 0.21 32.36
CA ALA A 21 2.26 -0.09 31.70
C ALA A 21 1.22 -0.07 32.82
N PHE A 22 0.52 1.05 32.96
CA PHE A 22 -0.59 1.13 33.89
C PHE A 22 -1.55 0.00 33.50
N ALA A 23 -1.75 -0.94 34.42
CA ALA A 23 -2.69 -2.03 34.22
C ALA A 23 -4.05 -1.44 33.87
N THR A 24 -4.68 -1.97 32.83
CA THR A 24 -6.06 -1.60 32.49
C THR A 24 -6.96 -2.04 33.64
N ASN A 25 -7.95 -1.20 34.00
CA ASN A 25 -8.94 -1.63 34.99
C ASN A 25 -9.88 -2.62 34.33
N VAL A 26 -10.31 -3.64 35.07
CA VAL A 26 -11.24 -4.66 34.55
C VAL A 26 -12.58 -4.07 34.11
N ALA A 27 -12.99 -2.95 34.72
CA ALA A 27 -14.21 -2.22 34.36
C ALA A 27 -14.16 -1.58 32.96
N ASP A 28 -12.97 -1.39 32.40
CA ASP A 28 -12.76 -0.77 31.09
C ASP A 28 -12.79 -1.80 29.94
N LEU A 29 -12.90 -3.10 30.25
CA LEU A 29 -12.95 -4.17 29.25
C LEU A 29 -14.37 -4.33 28.67
N ASP A 30 -14.48 -4.45 27.35
CA ASP A 30 -15.74 -4.73 26.63
C ASP A 30 -16.34 -6.09 27.02
N GLY A 31 -15.49 -7.01 27.48
CA GLY A 31 -15.91 -8.28 28.04
C GLY A 31 -14.90 -8.80 29.06
N ASN A 32 -15.38 -9.44 30.12
CA ASN A 32 -14.58 -10.19 31.09
C ASN A 32 -15.25 -11.54 31.41
N GLY A 33 -14.58 -12.41 32.17
CA GLY A 33 -15.17 -13.67 32.62
C GLY A 33 -15.15 -14.79 31.58
N TYR A 34 -14.29 -14.69 30.57
CA TYR A 34 -14.10 -15.75 29.58
C TYR A 34 -13.10 -16.78 30.06
N ALA A 35 -13.32 -18.04 29.68
CA ALA A 35 -12.30 -19.09 29.70
C ALA A 35 -11.59 -19.14 28.34
N GLY A 36 -10.27 -19.36 28.36
CA GLY A 36 -9.42 -19.41 27.18
C GLY A 36 -8.99 -20.83 26.83
N TYR A 37 -9.11 -21.18 25.54
CA TYR A 37 -8.73 -22.48 25.00
C TYR A 37 -7.78 -22.32 23.82
N ASN A 38 -6.80 -23.21 23.71
CA ASN A 38 -5.88 -23.24 22.57
C ASN A 38 -6.50 -23.94 21.36
N LYS A 39 -5.77 -23.97 20.23
CA LYS A 39 -6.18 -24.64 19.00
C LYS A 39 -6.51 -26.13 19.16
N ALA A 40 -5.86 -26.82 20.11
CA ALA A 40 -6.14 -28.22 20.42
C ALA A 40 -7.43 -28.43 21.22
N GLY A 41 -8.10 -27.35 21.64
CA GLY A 41 -9.32 -27.40 22.44
C GLY A 41 -9.07 -27.57 23.94
N ASN A 42 -7.82 -27.56 24.38
CA ASN A 42 -7.46 -27.62 25.79
C ASN A 42 -7.58 -26.24 26.41
N GLU A 43 -8.11 -26.17 27.63
CA GLU A 43 -8.07 -24.93 28.41
C GLU A 43 -6.60 -24.55 28.65
N ILE A 44 -6.25 -23.29 28.40
CA ILE A 44 -4.85 -22.83 28.44
C ILE A 44 -4.32 -22.94 29.87
N THR A 45 -5.06 -22.35 30.80
CA THR A 45 -4.76 -22.40 32.23
C THR A 45 -6.08 -22.45 33.00
N THR A 46 -6.31 -23.54 33.72
CA THR A 46 -7.55 -23.72 34.49
C THR A 46 -7.76 -22.59 35.48
N GLY A 47 -8.94 -21.96 35.41
CA GLY A 47 -9.34 -20.89 36.34
C GLY A 47 -8.78 -19.52 36.01
N THR A 48 -7.97 -19.37 34.95
CA THR A 48 -7.60 -18.03 34.44
C THR A 48 -8.80 -17.38 33.76
N VAL A 49 -9.07 -16.13 34.15
CA VAL A 49 -10.13 -15.33 33.55
C VAL A 49 -9.55 -14.44 32.47
N TYR A 50 -10.21 -14.43 31.32
CA TYR A 50 -9.88 -13.56 30.20
C TYR A 50 -10.92 -12.47 30.03
N GLY A 51 -10.46 -11.33 29.52
CA GLY A 51 -11.28 -10.25 29.01
C GLY A 51 -10.65 -9.60 27.78
N TYR A 52 -11.36 -8.69 27.14
CA TYR A 52 -10.87 -8.02 25.94
C TYR A 52 -11.40 -6.59 25.78
N GLU A 53 -10.65 -5.79 25.01
CA GLU A 53 -11.07 -4.53 24.40
C GLU A 53 -11.16 -4.75 22.87
N ALA A 54 -12.31 -4.48 22.28
CA ALA A 54 -12.56 -4.54 20.85
C ALA A 54 -12.28 -3.18 20.21
N VAL A 55 -11.26 -3.15 19.35
CA VAL A 55 -10.83 -1.94 18.66
C VAL A 55 -11.37 -1.95 17.24
N ALA A 56 -12.14 -0.92 16.88
CA ALA A 56 -12.66 -0.75 15.53
C ALA A 56 -11.55 -0.51 14.51
N ALA A 57 -11.77 -0.92 13.26
CA ALA A 57 -10.85 -0.61 12.17
C ALA A 57 -10.79 0.91 11.94
N ALA A 58 -9.60 1.44 11.69
CA ALA A 58 -9.40 2.85 11.38
C ALA A 58 -8.45 3.03 10.20
N PHE A 59 -8.61 4.14 9.48
CA PHE A 59 -7.76 4.49 8.34
C PHE A 59 -7.59 6.01 8.24
N THR A 60 -6.34 6.45 8.22
CA THR A 60 -5.99 7.87 8.10
C THR A 60 -5.53 8.16 6.67
N LYS A 61 -6.43 8.71 5.84
CA LYS A 61 -6.12 9.02 4.42
C LYS A 61 -4.89 9.94 4.24
N ALA A 62 -4.64 10.83 5.20
CA ALA A 62 -3.52 11.78 5.14
C ALA A 62 -2.15 11.08 5.20
N THR A 63 -2.04 9.99 5.96
CA THR A 63 -0.78 9.25 6.16
C THR A 63 -0.76 7.89 5.47
N GLY A 64 -1.95 7.33 5.19
CA GLY A 64 -2.16 5.96 4.70
C GLY A 64 -2.12 4.87 5.77
N ALA A 65 -1.73 5.21 7.00
CA ALA A 65 -1.70 4.28 8.11
C ALA A 65 -3.10 3.99 8.66
N GLY A 66 -3.24 2.86 9.35
CA GLY A 66 -4.47 2.46 9.99
C GLY A 66 -4.30 1.16 10.77
N ASN A 67 -5.43 0.58 11.16
CA ASN A 67 -5.48 -0.73 11.81
C ASN A 67 -6.70 -1.50 11.32
N VAL A 68 -6.58 -2.83 11.32
CA VAL A 68 -7.75 -3.70 11.16
C VAL A 68 -8.54 -3.74 12.47
N ALA A 69 -9.79 -4.19 12.41
CA ALA A 69 -10.55 -4.48 13.61
C ALA A 69 -9.85 -5.61 14.38
N HIS A 70 -9.60 -5.40 15.67
CA HIS A 70 -8.82 -6.33 16.49
C HIS A 70 -9.31 -6.33 17.94
N TYR A 71 -8.78 -7.26 18.71
CA TYR A 71 -9.04 -7.46 20.13
C TYR A 71 -7.71 -7.37 20.88
N LYS A 72 -7.62 -6.48 21.85
CA LYS A 72 -6.59 -6.57 22.88
C LYS A 72 -7.13 -7.49 23.96
N VAL A 73 -6.49 -8.63 24.14
CA VAL A 73 -6.92 -9.63 25.12
C VAL A 73 -6.10 -9.45 26.39
N TYR A 74 -6.75 -9.62 27.53
CA TYR A 74 -6.16 -9.49 28.86
C TYR A 74 -6.45 -10.73 29.70
N THR A 75 -5.52 -11.06 30.59
CA THR A 75 -5.79 -11.91 31.74
C THR A 75 -6.20 -11.04 32.92
N VAL A 76 -7.12 -11.54 33.74
CA VAL A 76 -7.72 -10.79 34.85
C VAL A 76 -7.44 -11.50 36.16
N ALA A 77 -6.89 -10.77 37.13
CA ALA A 77 -6.68 -11.22 38.50
C ALA A 77 -6.77 -10.04 39.48
N ASN A 78 -7.46 -10.23 40.62
CA ASN A 78 -7.59 -9.22 41.69
C ASN A 78 -7.99 -7.82 41.16
N ASP A 79 -9.01 -7.77 40.31
CA ASP A 79 -9.53 -6.54 39.66
C ASP A 79 -8.53 -5.77 38.76
N ALA A 80 -7.40 -6.38 38.44
CA ALA A 80 -6.43 -5.87 37.47
C ALA A 80 -6.43 -6.69 36.18
N ALA A 81 -6.27 -6.01 35.04
CA ALA A 81 -6.12 -6.64 33.74
C ALA A 81 -4.66 -6.49 33.24
N THR A 82 -4.05 -7.63 32.92
CA THR A 82 -2.70 -7.71 32.34
C THR A 82 -2.80 -8.13 30.88
N GLU A 83 -2.18 -7.37 29.99
CA GLU A 83 -2.21 -7.66 28.54
C GLU A 83 -1.69 -9.07 28.26
N TYR A 84 -2.48 -9.82 27.51
CA TYR A 84 -2.19 -11.19 27.09
C TYR A 84 -1.71 -11.23 25.64
N GLY A 85 -2.28 -10.41 24.77
CA GLY A 85 -1.84 -10.26 23.39
C GLY A 85 -2.85 -9.52 22.51
N THR A 86 -2.44 -9.26 21.27
CA THR A 86 -3.27 -8.64 20.25
C THR A 86 -3.75 -9.69 19.26
N TYR A 87 -5.05 -9.68 18.95
CA TYR A 87 -5.68 -10.70 18.14
C TYR A 87 -6.61 -10.12 17.09
N VAL A 88 -6.73 -10.78 15.95
CA VAL A 88 -7.78 -10.52 14.96
C VAL A 88 -8.82 -11.63 14.98
N LYS A 89 -10.02 -11.32 14.49
CA LYS A 89 -11.07 -12.34 14.33
C LYS A 89 -10.58 -13.45 13.40
N ALA A 90 -10.84 -14.69 13.80
CA ALA A 90 -10.43 -15.87 13.07
C ALA A 90 -11.59 -16.82 12.79
N ASP A 91 -11.36 -17.76 11.88
CA ASP A 91 -12.25 -18.88 11.64
C ASP A 91 -12.00 -20.01 12.64
N LYS A 92 -13.03 -20.80 12.91
CA LYS A 92 -12.95 -21.96 13.83
C LYS A 92 -11.89 -22.99 13.42
N THR A 93 -11.46 -23.00 12.16
CA THR A 93 -10.45 -23.93 11.64
C THR A 93 -9.02 -23.39 11.77
N ASP A 94 -8.84 -22.08 11.98
CA ASP A 94 -7.52 -21.46 12.02
C ASP A 94 -7.47 -20.30 13.03
N PHE A 95 -7.45 -20.67 14.31
CA PHE A 95 -7.34 -19.75 15.44
C PHE A 95 -6.21 -20.22 16.37
N ASP A 96 -5.74 -19.30 17.21
CA ASP A 96 -4.75 -19.59 18.26
C ASP A 96 -5.40 -19.56 19.65
N LEU A 97 -6.36 -18.65 19.83
CA LEU A 97 -7.14 -18.48 21.06
C LEU A 97 -8.64 -18.58 20.80
N LYS A 98 -9.34 -19.37 21.60
CA LYS A 98 -10.80 -19.43 21.66
C LYS A 98 -11.26 -18.94 23.02
N LEU A 99 -12.17 -17.97 23.04
CA LEU A 99 -12.78 -17.47 24.26
C LEU A 99 -14.24 -17.93 24.36
N THR A 100 -14.61 -18.49 25.50
CA THR A 100 -16.00 -18.91 25.79
C THR A 100 -16.48 -18.39 27.14
N LYS A 101 -17.75 -17.97 27.19
CA LYS A 101 -18.46 -17.59 28.41
C LYS A 101 -19.92 -17.97 28.27
N SER A 102 -20.54 -18.46 29.35
CA SER A 102 -21.96 -18.83 29.34
C SER A 102 -22.83 -17.63 28.94
N GLY A 103 -23.76 -17.83 28.02
CA GLY A 103 -24.64 -16.77 27.49
C GLY A 103 -23.98 -15.81 26.48
N ALA A 104 -22.69 -15.97 26.17
CA ALA A 104 -21.98 -15.16 25.18
C ALA A 104 -21.62 -15.98 23.93
N ALA A 105 -21.44 -15.29 22.81
CA ALA A 105 -20.93 -15.92 21.59
C ALA A 105 -19.46 -16.37 21.81
N THR A 106 -19.11 -17.52 21.25
CA THR A 106 -17.71 -17.97 21.23
C THR A 106 -16.90 -17.10 20.26
N LEU A 107 -15.75 -16.62 20.70
CA LEU A 107 -14.78 -15.92 19.86
C LEU A 107 -13.66 -16.87 19.46
N TYR A 108 -13.29 -16.83 18.18
CA TYR A 108 -12.09 -17.47 17.64
C TYR A 108 -11.16 -16.37 17.18
N LEU A 109 -9.92 -16.39 17.68
CA LEU A 109 -8.97 -15.31 17.60
C LEU A 109 -7.62 -15.83 17.12
N LYS A 110 -7.01 -15.14 16.17
CA LYS A 110 -5.66 -15.39 15.65
C LYS A 110 -4.74 -14.33 16.22
N GLU A 111 -3.66 -14.75 16.85
CA GLU A 111 -2.67 -13.82 17.41
C GLU A 111 -1.98 -13.10 16.26
N VAL A 112 -1.68 -11.82 16.45
CA VAL A 112 -0.88 -11.03 15.52
C VAL A 112 0.13 -10.22 16.30
N VAL A 113 1.33 -10.08 15.75
CA VAL A 113 2.37 -9.20 16.31
C VAL A 113 1.89 -7.74 16.37
N SER A 114 1.16 -7.30 15.34
CA SER A 114 0.58 -5.96 15.26
C SER A 114 -0.66 -5.94 14.38
N ALA A 115 -1.74 -5.31 14.85
CA ALA A 115 -2.94 -5.08 14.04
C ALA A 115 -2.86 -3.82 13.16
N ASN A 116 -1.77 -3.06 13.26
CA ASN A 116 -1.56 -1.82 12.53
C ASN A 116 -0.94 -2.09 11.16
N TYR A 117 -1.28 -1.23 10.19
CA TYR A 117 -0.66 -1.19 8.88
C TYR A 117 -0.22 0.23 8.53
N VAL A 118 0.86 0.34 7.75
CA VAL A 118 1.47 1.63 7.37
C VAL A 118 0.93 2.19 6.06
N ALA A 119 0.37 1.32 5.20
CA ALA A 119 -0.28 1.69 3.95
C ALA A 119 -1.25 0.57 3.51
N LYS A 120 -2.21 0.92 2.65
CA LYS A 120 -2.85 -0.06 1.76
C LYS A 120 -1.89 -0.37 0.62
N ALA A 121 -1.90 -1.61 0.14
CA ALA A 121 -0.99 -2.05 -0.91
C ALA A 121 -1.63 -3.09 -1.82
N GLU A 122 -1.00 -3.33 -2.97
CA GLU A 122 -1.31 -4.40 -3.90
C GLU A 122 -0.03 -5.14 -4.31
N ALA A 123 -0.17 -6.38 -4.78
CA ALA A 123 0.98 -7.19 -5.21
C ALA A 123 1.67 -6.53 -6.42
N PHE A 124 3.00 -6.46 -6.35
CA PHE A 124 3.83 -5.93 -7.44
C PHE A 124 4.65 -7.07 -8.03
N THR A 125 4.42 -7.36 -9.32
CA THR A 125 4.94 -8.56 -9.99
C THR A 125 5.99 -8.28 -11.06
N LYS A 126 6.24 -7.00 -11.37
CA LYS A 126 7.24 -6.59 -12.36
C LYS A 126 8.62 -6.52 -11.71
N ILE A 127 9.19 -7.68 -11.39
CA ILE A 127 10.51 -7.80 -10.76
C ILE A 127 11.55 -8.19 -11.81
N GLY A 128 12.70 -7.51 -11.80
CA GLY A 128 13.82 -7.75 -12.69
C GLY A 128 14.50 -6.48 -13.18
N ASN A 129 15.40 -6.64 -14.14
CA ASN A 129 16.35 -5.60 -14.57
C ASN A 129 15.94 -4.83 -15.84
N LYS A 130 14.69 -4.97 -16.30
CA LYS A 130 14.20 -4.27 -17.51
C LYS A 130 13.46 -2.99 -17.12
N CYS A 131 13.39 -2.02 -18.03
CA CYS A 131 12.69 -0.75 -17.79
C CYS A 131 11.28 -0.95 -17.21
N GLY A 132 10.94 -0.19 -16.18
CA GLY A 132 9.67 -0.25 -15.49
C GLY A 132 9.50 -1.46 -14.55
N MET A 133 10.56 -2.25 -14.33
CA MET A 133 10.62 -3.30 -13.32
C MET A 133 11.37 -2.82 -12.09
N LEU A 134 11.08 -3.42 -10.95
CA LEU A 134 11.83 -3.25 -9.71
C LEU A 134 13.01 -4.24 -9.72
N ASP A 135 14.23 -3.72 -9.71
CA ASP A 135 15.46 -4.54 -9.81
C ASP A 135 15.82 -5.15 -8.46
N GLU A 136 15.04 -6.17 -8.11
CA GLU A 136 15.08 -6.85 -6.83
C GLU A 136 15.07 -8.38 -7.04
N ASP A 137 15.25 -9.13 -5.96
CA ASP A 137 15.26 -10.60 -5.97
C ASP A 137 13.92 -11.18 -6.46
N THR A 138 13.93 -11.91 -7.58
CA THR A 138 12.72 -12.48 -8.19
C THR A 138 12.06 -13.58 -7.38
N ASP A 139 12.73 -14.14 -6.38
CA ASP A 139 12.20 -15.21 -5.53
C ASP A 139 11.40 -14.68 -4.33
N ARG A 140 11.38 -13.35 -4.13
CA ARG A 140 10.64 -12.68 -3.05
C ARG A 140 9.33 -12.09 -3.53
N VAL A 141 8.43 -11.84 -2.58
CA VAL A 141 7.11 -11.24 -2.85
C VAL A 141 7.15 -9.75 -2.53
N TYR A 142 6.68 -8.94 -3.49
CA TYR A 142 6.69 -7.49 -3.38
C TYR A 142 5.29 -6.89 -3.47
N TYR A 143 5.15 -5.70 -2.89
CA TYR A 143 3.94 -4.91 -2.90
C TYR A 143 4.23 -3.46 -3.22
N VAL A 144 3.25 -2.75 -3.78
CA VAL A 144 3.31 -1.30 -4.02
C VAL A 144 2.18 -0.61 -3.27
N SER A 145 2.45 0.57 -2.69
CA SER A 145 1.45 1.35 -1.98
C SER A 145 0.29 1.77 -2.90
N THR A 146 -0.95 1.58 -2.43
CA THR A 146 -2.17 2.10 -3.09
C THR A 146 -2.81 3.24 -2.30
N SER A 147 -2.30 3.52 -1.11
CA SER A 147 -2.55 4.73 -0.34
C SER A 147 -1.28 5.56 -0.21
N LYS A 148 -1.38 6.71 0.46
CA LYS A 148 -0.21 7.42 0.96
C LYS A 148 0.62 6.53 1.90
N TYR A 149 1.85 6.94 2.14
CA TYR A 149 2.73 6.34 3.13
C TYR A 149 3.54 7.47 3.79
N THR A 150 3.51 7.54 5.13
CA THR A 150 4.22 8.58 5.88
C THR A 150 5.22 7.95 6.84
N VAL A 151 6.49 8.35 6.73
CA VAL A 151 7.57 7.97 7.64
C VAL A 151 8.44 9.18 7.95
N GLY A 152 8.81 9.38 9.22
CA GLY A 152 9.67 10.50 9.63
C GLY A 152 9.15 11.89 9.24
N GLY A 153 7.82 12.07 9.17
CA GLY A 153 7.19 13.32 8.73
C GLY A 153 7.14 13.55 7.22
N THR A 154 7.77 12.68 6.41
CA THR A 154 7.70 12.73 4.95
C THR A 154 6.56 11.86 4.45
N THR A 155 5.73 12.38 3.55
CA THR A 155 4.59 11.66 2.97
C THR A 155 4.81 11.42 1.48
N LYS A 156 4.72 10.15 1.08
CA LYS A 156 4.74 9.70 -0.31
C LYS A 156 3.32 9.39 -0.79
N ASP A 157 3.04 9.68 -2.05
CA ASP A 157 1.76 9.36 -2.69
C ASP A 157 1.65 7.85 -2.98
N ALA A 158 0.45 7.40 -3.34
CA ALA A 158 0.24 6.03 -3.81
C ALA A 158 1.11 5.75 -5.06
N GLY A 159 1.70 4.56 -5.14
CA GLY A 159 2.59 4.14 -6.21
C GLY A 159 4.07 4.49 -6.00
N GLU A 160 4.42 5.26 -4.96
CA GLU A 160 5.79 5.76 -4.73
C GLU A 160 6.59 4.93 -3.70
N VAL A 161 6.00 3.86 -3.14
CA VAL A 161 6.65 3.01 -2.13
C VAL A 161 6.46 1.55 -2.45
N TYR A 162 7.58 0.83 -2.46
CA TYR A 162 7.63 -0.61 -2.61
C TYR A 162 7.97 -1.27 -1.28
N PHE A 163 7.38 -2.44 -1.07
CA PHE A 163 7.55 -3.24 0.13
C PHE A 163 7.94 -4.65 -0.28
N VAL A 164 8.74 -5.30 0.55
CA VAL A 164 9.06 -6.72 0.43
C VAL A 164 8.46 -7.49 1.59
N GLN A 165 7.90 -8.66 1.31
CA GLN A 165 7.32 -9.53 2.33
C GLN A 165 8.40 -10.09 3.27
N LEU A 166 8.07 -10.12 4.56
CA LEU A 166 8.84 -10.83 5.58
C LEU A 166 8.41 -12.30 5.64
N GLU A 167 9.34 -13.18 6.02
CA GLU A 167 9.04 -14.61 6.22
C GLU A 167 8.20 -14.83 7.48
N ASP A 168 8.48 -14.05 8.53
CA ASP A 168 7.79 -14.07 9.81
C ASP A 168 6.90 -12.84 10.01
N GLU A 169 5.92 -12.98 10.90
CA GLU A 169 5.10 -11.85 11.32
C GLU A 169 5.93 -10.77 12.01
N GLY A 170 5.60 -9.50 11.75
CA GLY A 170 6.34 -8.35 12.25
C GLY A 170 5.46 -7.19 12.67
N GLN A 171 6.10 -6.15 13.21
CA GLN A 171 5.42 -4.94 13.69
C GLN A 171 4.85 -4.07 12.55
N THR A 172 5.50 -4.12 11.39
CA THR A 172 5.16 -3.32 10.22
C THR A 172 4.39 -4.17 9.22
N ASN A 173 3.17 -3.75 8.91
CA ASN A 173 2.31 -4.44 7.95
C ASN A 173 1.80 -3.49 6.86
N VAL A 174 1.41 -4.05 5.72
CA VAL A 174 0.54 -3.40 4.74
C VAL A 174 -0.81 -4.13 4.69
N LEU A 175 -1.86 -3.40 4.30
CA LEU A 175 -3.18 -3.97 4.10
C LEU A 175 -3.37 -4.35 2.62
N VAL A 176 -3.37 -5.64 2.33
CA VAL A 176 -3.54 -6.20 0.97
C VAL A 176 -4.84 -6.99 0.94
N ASN A 177 -5.80 -6.54 0.13
CA ASN A 177 -7.12 -7.19 0.02
C ASN A 177 -7.81 -7.45 1.38
N GLY A 178 -7.65 -6.53 2.34
CA GLY A 178 -8.21 -6.64 3.69
C GLY A 178 -7.44 -7.54 4.66
N LYS A 179 -6.30 -8.11 4.25
CA LYS A 179 -5.41 -8.90 5.11
C LYS A 179 -4.13 -8.13 5.43
N LEU A 180 -3.63 -8.33 6.64
CA LEU A 180 -2.31 -7.84 7.04
C LEU A 180 -1.24 -8.72 6.40
N VAL A 181 -0.22 -8.07 5.84
CA VAL A 181 1.00 -8.73 5.37
C VAL A 181 2.17 -8.02 6.01
N SER A 182 2.99 -8.76 6.75
CA SER A 182 4.20 -8.21 7.37
C SER A 182 5.26 -7.94 6.31
N VAL A 183 5.80 -6.73 6.33
CA VAL A 183 6.69 -6.23 5.28
C VAL A 183 7.79 -5.33 5.83
N GLU A 184 8.83 -5.20 5.02
CA GLU A 184 9.81 -4.13 5.12
C GLU A 184 9.63 -3.17 3.94
N ALA A 185 9.70 -1.87 4.20
CA ALA A 185 9.69 -0.86 3.13
C ALA A 185 11.07 -0.79 2.49
N LEU A 186 11.15 -0.91 1.16
CA LEU A 186 12.41 -0.80 0.45
C LEU A 186 12.87 0.65 0.43
N ALA A 187 14.01 0.90 1.05
CA ALA A 187 14.60 2.22 1.10
C ALA A 187 15.07 2.64 -0.30
N ASN A 188 14.55 3.78 -0.79
CA ASN A 188 14.91 4.36 -2.08
C ASN A 188 14.73 3.40 -3.28
N ALA A 189 13.78 2.47 -3.19
CA ALA A 189 13.40 1.64 -4.33
C ALA A 189 12.87 2.52 -5.47
N GLU A 190 13.51 2.39 -6.63
CA GLU A 190 13.11 3.00 -7.88
C GLU A 190 12.98 1.90 -8.93
N LEU A 191 12.06 2.08 -9.88
CA LEU A 191 11.99 1.19 -11.02
C LEU A 191 13.18 1.47 -11.94
N VAL A 192 13.65 0.44 -12.64
CA VAL A 192 14.65 0.59 -13.70
C VAL A 192 14.14 1.64 -14.68
N GLY A 193 14.90 2.73 -14.79
CA GLY A 193 14.54 3.89 -15.59
C GLY A 193 14.50 3.60 -17.09
N HIS A 194 13.92 4.53 -17.83
CA HIS A 194 13.93 4.54 -19.28
C HIS A 194 14.98 5.50 -19.81
N THR A 195 15.74 5.07 -20.82
CA THR A 195 16.64 5.97 -21.57
C THR A 195 15.87 6.66 -22.68
N TRP A 196 15.38 7.88 -22.43
CA TRP A 196 14.51 8.61 -23.37
C TRP A 196 15.27 9.30 -24.48
N VAL A 197 14.76 9.15 -25.70
CA VAL A 197 15.23 9.85 -26.91
C VAL A 197 14.08 10.66 -27.50
N ALA A 198 14.32 11.94 -27.80
CA ALA A 198 13.34 12.82 -28.40
C ALA A 198 12.89 12.31 -29.77
N VAL A 199 11.59 12.38 -30.03
CA VAL A 199 10.99 12.12 -31.34
C VAL A 199 10.52 13.45 -31.90
N GLU A 200 11.09 13.85 -33.03
CA GLU A 200 10.76 15.11 -33.68
C GLU A 200 9.82 14.94 -34.87
N LYS A 201 8.93 15.91 -35.04
CA LYS A 201 8.12 16.09 -36.24
C LYS A 201 8.04 17.57 -36.57
N ASP A 202 8.32 17.91 -37.83
CA ASP A 202 8.31 19.30 -38.32
C ASP A 202 9.22 20.25 -37.49
N GLY A 203 10.37 19.73 -37.01
CA GLY A 203 11.34 20.47 -36.20
C GLY A 203 10.90 20.75 -34.76
N LYS A 204 9.93 19.98 -34.23
CA LYS A 204 9.46 20.07 -32.85
C LYS A 204 9.48 18.69 -32.19
N VAL A 205 9.92 18.63 -30.93
CA VAL A 205 9.79 17.43 -30.11
C VAL A 205 8.31 17.17 -29.83
N VAL A 206 7.80 16.02 -30.26
CA VAL A 206 6.38 15.64 -30.10
C VAL A 206 6.16 14.52 -29.08
N SER A 207 7.19 13.73 -28.77
CA SER A 207 7.15 12.65 -27.78
C SER A 207 8.57 12.19 -27.45
N TYR A 208 8.72 11.34 -26.44
CA TYR A 208 9.96 10.62 -26.17
C TYR A 208 9.79 9.13 -26.37
N LYS A 209 10.81 8.46 -26.89
CA LYS A 209 10.86 7.00 -27.05
C LYS A 209 12.07 6.45 -26.33
N CYS A 210 11.86 5.45 -25.48
CA CYS A 210 12.92 4.76 -24.76
C CYS A 210 13.77 3.94 -25.75
N SER A 211 15.09 4.11 -25.75
CA SER A 211 16.00 3.34 -26.61
C SER A 211 16.06 1.85 -26.23
N ASP A 212 15.85 1.54 -24.95
CA ASP A 212 16.13 0.20 -24.41
C ASP A 212 14.94 -0.74 -24.58
N CYS A 213 13.72 -0.23 -24.39
CA CYS A 213 12.50 -1.04 -24.47
C CYS A 213 11.49 -0.55 -25.52
N GLY A 214 11.75 0.57 -26.19
CA GLY A 214 10.88 1.11 -27.22
C GLY A 214 9.60 1.78 -26.72
N GLN A 215 9.38 1.83 -25.40
CA GLN A 215 8.25 2.54 -24.78
C GLN A 215 8.20 3.98 -25.27
N THR A 216 7.00 4.50 -25.56
CA THR A 216 6.81 5.91 -25.93
C THR A 216 6.08 6.63 -24.80
N ALA A 217 6.49 7.87 -24.52
CA ALA A 217 5.89 8.74 -23.53
C ALA A 217 5.41 10.06 -24.15
N ALA A 218 4.27 10.53 -23.67
CA ALA A 218 3.71 11.83 -23.99
C ALA A 218 4.27 12.91 -23.05
N ILE A 219 4.35 14.14 -23.56
CA ILE A 219 4.96 15.28 -22.88
C ILE A 219 3.89 16.13 -22.19
N TYR A 220 4.10 16.45 -20.92
CA TYR A 220 3.25 17.33 -20.12
C TYR A 220 4.08 18.38 -19.41
N LYS A 221 3.54 19.60 -19.26
CA LYS A 221 4.22 20.69 -18.53
C LYS A 221 4.11 20.59 -17.02
N THR A 222 3.12 19.85 -16.50
CA THR A 222 2.86 19.74 -15.06
C THR A 222 2.47 18.31 -14.68
N LYS A 223 2.83 17.89 -13.45
CA LYS A 223 2.45 16.58 -12.87
C LYS A 223 0.92 16.41 -12.88
N ASP A 224 0.17 17.48 -12.61
CA ASP A 224 -1.29 17.44 -12.57
C ASP A 224 -1.91 17.21 -13.96
N ALA A 225 -1.36 17.81 -15.01
CA ALA A 225 -1.82 17.55 -16.38
C ALA A 225 -1.48 16.12 -16.81
N ALA A 226 -0.29 15.62 -16.44
CA ALA A 226 0.08 14.23 -16.65
C ALA A 226 -0.87 13.28 -15.92
N LYS A 227 -1.21 13.55 -14.65
CA LYS A 227 -2.20 12.77 -13.87
C LYS A 227 -3.59 12.79 -14.53
N ALA A 228 -4.01 13.95 -15.01
CA ALA A 228 -5.31 14.11 -15.68
C ALA A 228 -5.41 13.37 -17.02
N SER A 229 -4.28 12.99 -17.64
CA SER A 229 -4.27 12.20 -18.88
C SER A 229 -4.80 10.77 -18.69
N GLY A 230 -4.78 10.25 -17.47
CA GLY A 230 -5.14 8.86 -17.17
C GLY A 230 -4.04 7.82 -17.49
N LEU A 231 -2.89 8.26 -18.00
CA LEU A 231 -1.70 7.43 -18.15
C LEU A 231 -1.19 6.96 -16.78
N LYS A 232 -0.65 5.73 -16.73
CA LYS A 232 -0.37 5.04 -15.47
C LYS A 232 0.95 5.44 -14.84
N ASN A 233 1.95 5.72 -15.67
CA ASN A 233 3.29 6.06 -15.24
C ASN A 233 3.56 7.52 -15.57
N ILE A 234 4.17 8.23 -14.62
CA ILE A 234 4.53 9.64 -14.74
C ILE A 234 5.89 9.81 -14.08
N GLU A 235 6.83 10.41 -14.80
CA GLU A 235 8.12 10.77 -14.25
C GLU A 235 8.45 12.24 -14.56
N ALA A 236 9.26 12.86 -13.70
CA ALA A 236 9.83 14.17 -13.98
C ALA A 236 11.04 14.00 -14.91
N TYR A 237 11.17 14.89 -15.88
CA TYR A 237 12.24 14.85 -16.88
C TYR A 237 12.72 16.27 -17.22
N VAL A 238 13.99 16.41 -17.59
CA VAL A 238 14.56 17.68 -18.07
C VAL A 238 14.91 17.49 -19.53
N ASP A 239 14.30 18.29 -20.41
CA ASP A 239 14.58 18.23 -21.84
C ASP A 239 15.97 18.77 -22.21
N ASP A 240 16.35 18.60 -23.48
CA ASP A 240 17.66 19.04 -23.99
C ASP A 240 17.84 20.56 -23.92
N GLU A 241 16.73 21.32 -23.78
CA GLU A 241 16.74 22.76 -23.57
C GLU A 241 16.79 23.17 -22.08
N GLY A 242 16.77 22.21 -21.16
CA GLY A 242 16.82 22.43 -19.71
C GLY A 242 15.48 22.73 -19.05
N ASN A 243 14.35 22.56 -19.74
CA ASN A 243 13.03 22.75 -19.15
C ASN A 243 12.59 21.51 -18.36
N SER A 244 12.01 21.72 -17.19
CA SER A 244 11.35 20.65 -16.43
C SER A 244 9.99 20.32 -17.03
N ILE A 245 9.86 19.09 -17.52
CA ILE A 245 8.63 18.51 -18.06
C ILE A 245 8.27 17.23 -17.30
N PHE A 246 7.13 16.64 -17.64
CA PHE A 246 6.70 15.33 -17.18
C PHE A 246 6.46 14.44 -18.38
N LEU A 247 7.07 13.26 -18.35
CA LEU A 247 6.80 12.20 -19.31
C LEU A 247 5.76 11.28 -18.69
N ALA A 248 4.73 10.95 -19.46
CA ALA A 248 3.68 10.03 -19.02
C ALA A 248 3.40 8.96 -20.07
N TRP A 249 3.17 7.74 -19.61
CA TRP A 249 2.88 6.60 -20.47
C TRP A 249 2.04 5.54 -19.77
N THR A 250 1.53 4.61 -20.56
CA THR A 250 1.02 3.33 -20.07
C THR A 250 1.93 2.27 -20.66
N ASP A 251 2.37 1.33 -19.84
CA ASP A 251 3.23 0.24 -20.32
C ASP A 251 2.55 -0.48 -21.49
N GLY A 252 3.31 -0.66 -22.57
CA GLY A 252 2.89 -1.52 -23.66
C GLY A 252 2.55 -2.92 -23.15
N LYS A 253 1.62 -3.61 -23.82
CA LYS A 253 1.37 -5.02 -23.52
C LYS A 253 2.69 -5.77 -23.74
N THR A 254 3.25 -6.35 -22.69
CA THR A 254 4.34 -7.31 -22.82
C THR A 254 3.77 -8.53 -23.54
N THR A 255 4.04 -8.66 -24.85
CA THR A 255 4.02 -9.98 -25.46
C THR A 255 5.12 -10.77 -24.77
N GLY A 256 4.74 -11.64 -23.84
CA GLY A 256 5.67 -12.61 -23.29
C GLY A 256 6.33 -13.33 -24.46
N THR A 257 7.64 -13.15 -24.63
CA THR A 257 8.41 -13.99 -25.52
C THR A 257 8.47 -15.37 -24.88
N THR A 258 7.49 -16.22 -25.18
CA THR A 258 7.76 -17.66 -25.14
C THR A 258 8.76 -17.91 -26.26
N THR A 259 9.94 -18.40 -25.91
CA THR A 259 10.90 -18.93 -26.88
C THR A 259 10.35 -20.22 -27.47
N ASP A 260 9.43 -20.11 -28.42
CA ASP A 260 9.03 -21.24 -29.26
C ASP A 260 9.84 -21.23 -30.55
N THR A 261 10.64 -22.28 -30.68
CA THR A 261 11.46 -22.60 -31.85
C THR A 261 10.57 -23.13 -32.98
N ASN A 262 10.87 -22.70 -34.22
CA ASN A 262 10.42 -23.22 -35.53
C ASN A 262 9.02 -22.83 -36.10
N LYS A 263 8.96 -21.73 -36.89
CA LYS A 263 8.55 -21.70 -38.33
C LYS A 263 8.54 -20.26 -38.89
N PRO A 264 8.71 -20.05 -40.22
CA PRO A 264 8.94 -18.75 -40.82
C PRO A 264 7.65 -17.95 -41.03
N SER A 265 7.78 -16.63 -40.96
CA SER A 265 6.70 -15.62 -41.02
C SER A 265 5.67 -15.82 -42.13
N PRO A 266 4.47 -15.26 -41.91
CA PRO A 266 3.88 -14.31 -42.84
C PRO A 266 3.84 -12.92 -42.20
N LYS A 267 4.29 -11.92 -42.94
CA LYS A 267 4.18 -10.51 -42.55
C LYS A 267 2.71 -10.13 -42.40
N THR A 268 2.32 -9.65 -41.22
CA THR A 268 1.11 -8.87 -41.03
C THR A 268 1.52 -7.50 -40.53
N PHE A 269 1.28 -6.50 -41.38
CA PHE A 269 1.27 -5.07 -41.14
C PHE A 269 1.22 -4.67 -39.65
N ASP A 270 2.35 -4.19 -39.13
CA ASP A 270 2.35 -3.27 -38.01
C ASP A 270 1.99 -1.88 -38.56
N ALA A 271 0.71 -1.70 -38.86
CA ALA A 271 0.12 -0.40 -39.10
C ALA A 271 -0.25 0.17 -37.73
N GLY A 272 0.42 1.27 -37.39
CA GLY A 272 0.44 1.85 -36.05
C GLY A 272 -0.90 1.96 -35.34
N ILE A 273 -0.83 1.81 -34.03
CA ILE A 273 -1.82 2.37 -33.11
C ILE A 273 -1.72 3.90 -33.24
N ALA A 274 -2.40 4.43 -34.25
CA ALA A 274 -2.77 5.82 -34.40
C ALA A 274 -4.27 5.94 -34.11
N MET A 275 -4.64 5.83 -32.83
CA MET A 275 -5.93 6.24 -32.27
C MET A 275 -5.79 6.11 -30.76
N TYR A 276 -5.55 7.17 -30.00
CA TYR A 276 -6.61 7.95 -29.36
C TYR A 276 -6.04 9.27 -28.82
N VAL A 277 -5.95 10.29 -29.67
CA VAL A 277 -6.05 11.69 -29.22
C VAL A 277 -6.99 12.38 -30.21
N GLY A 278 -8.27 12.36 -29.89
CA GLY A 278 -9.30 12.97 -30.73
C GLY A 278 -10.65 12.97 -30.02
N MET A 279 -11.20 14.17 -29.83
CA MET A 279 -12.54 14.52 -29.36
C MET A 279 -12.75 14.64 -27.85
N ALA A 280 -12.26 15.75 -27.30
CA ALA A 280 -13.01 16.48 -26.27
C ALA A 280 -13.46 17.83 -26.84
N LEU A 281 -14.79 17.95 -27.00
CA LEU A 281 -15.60 19.18 -27.00
C LEU A 281 -15.59 20.06 -28.26
N THR A 282 -16.40 19.65 -29.23
CA THR A 282 -17.31 20.55 -29.95
C THR A 282 -18.27 21.23 -28.96
N SER A 283 -18.21 22.57 -28.85
CA SER A 283 -19.34 23.40 -28.41
C SER A 283 -19.36 24.69 -29.22
N VAL A 284 -19.97 24.60 -30.40
CA VAL A 284 -20.54 25.73 -31.13
C VAL A 284 -21.86 26.07 -30.43
N ALA A 285 -21.90 27.18 -29.69
CA ALA A 285 -23.15 27.81 -29.26
C ALA A 285 -23.55 28.85 -30.31
N GLY A 286 -24.11 28.37 -31.42
CA GLY A 286 -24.88 29.20 -32.36
C GLY A 286 -26.27 29.42 -31.79
N SER A 287 -26.57 30.64 -31.38
CA SER A 287 -27.90 31.10 -30.98
C SER A 287 -28.84 31.16 -32.19
N ALA A 288 -29.51 30.04 -32.48
CA ALA A 288 -30.65 30.01 -33.38
C ALA A 288 -31.91 30.47 -32.62
N VAL A 289 -32.24 31.74 -32.83
CA VAL A 289 -33.57 32.32 -32.62
C VAL A 289 -34.59 31.48 -33.39
N VAL A 290 -35.49 30.80 -32.69
CA VAL A 290 -36.67 30.17 -33.31
C VAL A 290 -37.86 31.09 -33.09
N ILE A 291 -38.21 31.76 -34.19
CA ILE A 291 -39.47 32.45 -34.44
C ILE A 291 -40.62 31.44 -34.29
N GLY A 292 -41.46 31.63 -33.27
CA GLY A 292 -42.78 31.03 -33.17
C GLY A 292 -43.85 32.10 -33.40
N LYS A 293 -44.41 32.16 -34.60
CA LYS A 293 -45.56 33.02 -34.95
C LYS A 293 -46.81 32.14 -35.12
N LYS A 294 -47.79 32.29 -34.24
CA LYS A 294 -49.23 31.96 -34.38
C LYS A 294 -49.93 32.74 -33.26
N LYS A 295 -50.59 33.88 -33.48
CA LYS A 295 -51.78 34.26 -34.28
C LYS A 295 -53.10 33.65 -33.77
N GLU A 296 -53.72 34.37 -32.84
CA GLU A 296 -55.17 34.66 -32.65
C GLU A 296 -55.15 36.11 -32.10
N PHE A 297 -55.82 37.15 -32.63
CA PHE A 297 -57.06 37.30 -33.37
C PHE A 297 -56.87 37.75 -34.83
#